data_AF-A0A950Q8P4-F1
#
_entry.id   AF-A0A950Q8P4-F1
#
_cell.length_a   1.000
_cell.length_b   1.000
_cell.length_c   1.000
_cell.angle_alpha   90.00
_cell.angle_beta   90.00
_cell.angle_gamma   90.00
#
_symmetry.space_group_name_H-M   'P 1'
#
loop_
_entity.id
_entity.type
_entity.pdbx_description
1 polymer ?
#
loop_
_entity_poly.entity_id
_entity_poly.type
_entity_poly.pdbx_seq_one_letter_code
_entity_poly.pdbx_strand_id
1 'polypeptide(L)'
;IELRLGGGLVMNGAASTVRFGHFAHSGTIAGNVLLVANDIDGNADGQFGGMVANMLNGGDVTLGFTGTGDQGPGNDVSYNSSHTLNLLAKGNVGFAGKLQNAGTGAINVVAGWDGTTLNAAQFGNAGVYGNNGKGVFIGTSNATGDSSLGSKGGQVSVYGAGLTLDAVNGYAQLGAHGAGTGAILVKVSGGVTLNGGAAGTGRFAQIGNGGYQTTGNTSGAITINAGGDVALNGGAGTDAYVQVGNGGSQSNNGSSGYSNTGDVTVTAANALLTAGGGTGAYAMLGNGGLKVGQTLSGNGVNGGTISVTVDHNVTLASGAGVDAFTQIGNGGSQQNLNPSGSATGTTSGDVTVHAPNGDAGAVTLTAGSGADAYAMIGNGGYAANAGASAVAANFTITGNVSVTDLTLTGGNSGANAFALIGNGDGSKSSVANVGGNVSIDVGTGTITYTSGTAPHSFATIGNFTGQGTVTGSLTGAHPPSEVQENPTVTGFVASQNASTPSPTNSQTTISTIQTIVVNQPDTNPGATNLGPNVSDHAPGLLASLEGGGDSSEPNTADSATVVIADSLDGTKKPTGTQLLLGGMVKQVAPTAANGTPHGVPPADQDFSSWGNEALWQ
;
A
#
# COMPACT_ATOMS: atom_id res chain seq x y z
N ILE A 1 -6.37 34.76 -31.28
CA ILE A 1 -7.46 34.33 -32.19
C ILE A 1 -8.60 33.81 -31.33
N GLU A 2 -9.83 34.28 -31.54
CA GLU A 2 -11.02 33.74 -30.86
C GLU A 2 -12.04 33.31 -31.92
N LEU A 3 -12.47 32.05 -31.87
CA LEU A 3 -13.48 31.47 -32.76
C LEU A 3 -14.50 30.69 -31.93
N ARG A 4 -15.78 31.03 -32.07
CA ARG A 4 -16.90 30.33 -31.44
C ARG A 4 -17.90 29.91 -32.50
N LEU A 5 -18.14 28.62 -32.63
CA LEU A 5 -18.98 28.02 -33.66
C LEU A 5 -20.19 27.35 -33.01
N GLY A 6 -21.39 27.60 -33.53
CA GLY A 6 -22.61 26.91 -33.09
C GLY A 6 -22.72 25.46 -33.59
N GLY A 7 -21.90 25.06 -34.55
CA GLY A 7 -21.87 23.72 -35.14
C GLY A 7 -20.48 23.08 -35.10
N GLY A 8 -20.34 21.92 -35.73
CA GLY A 8 -19.04 21.25 -35.88
C GLY A 8 -18.11 22.02 -36.82
N LEU A 9 -16.80 21.92 -36.57
CA LEU A 9 -15.76 22.38 -37.49
C LEU A 9 -15.27 21.20 -38.33
N VAL A 10 -15.57 21.22 -39.62
CA VAL A 10 -15.12 20.19 -40.56
C VAL A 10 -13.87 20.67 -41.28
N MET A 11 -12.77 19.91 -41.19
CA MET A 11 -11.53 20.18 -41.93
C MET A 11 -11.40 19.20 -43.09
N ASN A 12 -11.84 19.60 -44.29
CA ASN A 12 -11.80 18.76 -45.49
C ASN A 12 -10.47 18.96 -46.25
N GLY A 13 -9.59 17.97 -46.25
CA GLY A 13 -8.24 18.11 -46.82
C GLY A 13 -7.60 16.81 -47.29
N ALA A 14 -8.14 16.16 -48.32
CA ALA A 14 -7.49 15.01 -48.97
C ALA A 14 -6.26 15.39 -49.83
N ALA A 15 -6.01 16.69 -50.09
CA ALA A 15 -4.89 17.16 -50.92
C ALA A 15 -4.32 18.56 -50.57
N SER A 16 -4.83 19.25 -49.53
CA SER A 16 -4.31 20.56 -49.12
C SER A 16 -4.36 20.72 -47.59
N THR A 17 -3.28 21.23 -46.99
CA THR A 17 -3.21 21.51 -45.55
C THR A 17 -4.20 22.61 -45.17
N VAL A 18 -5.26 22.25 -44.45
CA VAL A 18 -6.07 23.21 -43.69
C VAL A 18 -5.20 23.76 -42.56
N ARG A 19 -5.15 25.09 -42.40
CA ARG A 19 -4.33 25.77 -41.40
C ARG A 19 -5.22 26.68 -40.56
N PHE A 20 -5.16 26.51 -39.25
CA PHE A 20 -5.80 27.36 -38.25
C PHE A 20 -4.77 27.65 -37.15
N GLY A 21 -4.66 28.90 -36.68
CA GLY A 21 -3.71 29.26 -35.63
C GLY A 21 -2.53 30.15 -36.08
N HIS A 22 -1.40 29.99 -35.39
CA HIS A 22 -0.19 30.79 -35.59
C HIS A 22 0.68 30.22 -36.72
N PHE A 23 0.75 30.92 -37.86
CA PHE A 23 1.64 30.59 -38.97
C PHE A 23 2.40 31.83 -39.46
N ALA A 24 3.72 31.82 -39.32
CA ALA A 24 4.60 32.88 -39.82
C ALA A 24 5.51 32.31 -40.91
N HIS A 25 5.67 33.06 -41.99
CA HIS A 25 6.74 32.82 -42.95
C HIS A 25 8.12 33.17 -42.34
N SER A 26 8.18 34.20 -41.48
CA SER A 26 9.34 34.58 -40.66
C SER A 26 8.89 35.41 -39.44
N GLY A 27 9.74 35.53 -38.42
CA GLY A 27 9.47 36.28 -37.18
C GLY A 27 8.76 35.47 -36.08
N THR A 28 8.55 36.09 -34.92
CA THR A 28 7.84 35.50 -33.77
C THR A 28 6.35 35.83 -33.86
N ILE A 29 5.49 34.83 -33.79
CA ILE A 29 4.05 35.05 -33.60
C ILE A 29 3.74 34.87 -32.12
N ALA A 30 2.99 35.82 -31.55
CA ALA A 30 2.54 35.79 -30.17
C ALA A 30 1.02 36.02 -30.10
N GLY A 31 0.35 35.35 -29.15
CA GLY A 31 -1.06 35.55 -28.84
C GLY A 31 -1.76 34.25 -28.46
N ASN A 32 -2.90 34.34 -27.78
CA ASN A 32 -3.65 33.14 -27.35
C ASN A 32 -4.65 32.70 -28.42
N VAL A 33 -4.94 31.41 -28.50
CA VAL A 33 -5.98 30.82 -29.35
C VAL A 33 -7.10 30.26 -28.49
N LEU A 34 -8.32 30.70 -28.76
CA LEU A 34 -9.55 30.12 -28.22
C LEU A 34 -10.39 29.58 -29.39
N LEU A 35 -10.70 28.30 -29.35
CA LEU A 35 -11.62 27.65 -30.27
C LEU A 35 -12.73 26.96 -29.47
N VAL A 36 -13.97 27.36 -29.67
CA VAL A 36 -15.15 26.67 -29.14
C VAL A 36 -16.01 26.19 -30.31
N ALA A 37 -16.27 24.89 -30.38
CA ALA A 37 -17.07 24.27 -31.44
C ALA A 37 -17.98 23.16 -30.87
N ASN A 38 -18.91 22.62 -31.67
CA ASN A 38 -19.66 21.44 -31.25
C ASN A 38 -18.76 20.20 -31.22
N ASP A 39 -18.06 19.97 -32.31
CA ASP A 39 -17.09 18.91 -32.47
C ASP A 39 -16.05 19.37 -33.51
N ILE A 40 -14.93 18.67 -33.60
CA ILE A 40 -13.95 18.89 -34.67
C ILE A 40 -13.76 17.57 -35.41
N ASP A 41 -14.36 17.48 -36.60
CA ASP A 41 -14.09 16.42 -37.57
C ASP A 41 -12.73 16.68 -38.21
N GLY A 42 -11.67 16.30 -37.49
CA GLY A 42 -10.37 16.07 -38.08
C GLY A 42 -10.38 14.69 -38.70
N ASN A 43 -10.30 14.60 -40.03
CA ASN A 43 -10.10 13.35 -40.76
C ASN A 43 -9.11 12.43 -40.01
N ALA A 44 -9.30 11.11 -40.08
CA ALA A 44 -8.62 10.04 -39.33
C ALA A 44 -7.07 10.04 -39.29
N ASP A 45 -6.40 11.08 -39.82
CA ASP A 45 -4.98 11.19 -40.10
C ASP A 45 -4.19 12.05 -39.08
N GLY A 46 -4.76 12.41 -37.92
CA GLY A 46 -4.01 13.09 -36.84
C GLY A 46 -3.60 14.56 -37.08
N GLN A 47 -4.05 15.18 -38.18
CA GLN A 47 -3.66 16.54 -38.58
C GLN A 47 -4.00 17.62 -37.53
N PHE A 48 -5.11 17.47 -36.83
CA PHE A 48 -5.55 18.45 -35.83
C PHE A 48 -4.59 18.55 -34.63
N GLY A 49 -4.06 17.42 -34.16
CA GLY A 49 -3.06 17.40 -33.09
C GLY A 49 -1.79 18.16 -33.47
N GLY A 50 -1.32 17.99 -34.71
CA GLY A 50 -0.18 18.75 -35.25
C GLY A 50 -0.48 20.26 -35.36
N MET A 51 -1.71 20.65 -35.66
CA MET A 51 -2.10 22.06 -35.68
C MET A 51 -2.08 22.68 -34.28
N VAL A 52 -2.62 21.99 -33.27
CA VAL A 52 -2.60 22.44 -31.88
C VAL A 52 -1.16 22.59 -31.37
N ALA A 53 -0.29 21.62 -31.66
CA ALA A 53 1.14 21.69 -31.33
C ALA A 53 1.81 22.95 -31.91
N ASN A 54 1.48 23.32 -33.16
CA ASN A 54 2.01 24.53 -33.78
C ASN A 54 1.45 25.82 -33.16
N MET A 55 0.16 25.85 -32.80
CA MET A 55 -0.46 26.99 -32.12
C MET A 55 0.23 27.30 -30.79
N LEU A 56 0.60 26.25 -30.05
CA LEU A 56 1.28 26.34 -28.77
C LEU A 56 2.70 26.94 -28.87
N ASN A 57 3.26 27.16 -30.06
CA ASN A 57 4.50 27.92 -30.21
C ASN A 57 4.32 29.44 -30.03
N GLY A 58 3.09 29.95 -30.18
CA GLY A 58 2.80 31.40 -30.13
C GLY A 58 2.02 31.87 -28.90
N GLY A 59 1.41 30.97 -28.14
CA GLY A 59 0.68 31.34 -26.94
C GLY A 59 -0.21 30.22 -26.43
N ASP A 60 -1.00 30.53 -25.41
CA ASP A 60 -1.89 29.56 -24.79
C ASP A 60 -3.02 29.15 -25.75
N VAL A 61 -3.40 27.87 -25.71
CA VAL A 61 -4.45 27.32 -26.55
C VAL A 61 -5.56 26.76 -25.69
N THR A 62 -6.79 27.19 -25.94
CA THR A 62 -8.00 26.66 -25.31
C THR A 62 -8.93 26.09 -26.38
N LEU A 63 -9.25 24.80 -26.23
CA LEU A 63 -10.18 24.06 -27.09
C LEU A 63 -11.41 23.69 -26.25
N GLY A 64 -12.58 24.18 -26.65
CA GLY A 64 -13.86 23.92 -26.01
C GLY A 64 -14.81 23.16 -26.93
N PHE A 65 -15.28 22.01 -26.49
CA PHE A 65 -16.20 21.13 -27.23
C PHE A 65 -17.56 21.11 -26.55
N THR A 66 -18.55 21.63 -27.25
CA THR A 66 -19.93 21.80 -26.77
C THR A 66 -20.85 20.63 -27.14
N GLY A 67 -20.38 19.73 -28.02
CA GLY A 67 -21.00 18.44 -28.25
C GLY A 67 -20.85 17.51 -27.05
N THR A 68 -21.77 16.56 -26.92
CA THR A 68 -21.79 15.59 -25.81
C THR A 68 -21.05 14.29 -26.13
N GLY A 69 -20.52 14.15 -27.35
CA GLY A 69 -19.67 13.05 -27.76
C GLY A 69 -18.32 13.08 -27.05
N ASP A 70 -17.63 11.95 -27.07
CA ASP A 70 -16.30 11.82 -26.47
C ASP A 70 -15.27 12.59 -27.30
N GLN A 71 -14.33 13.24 -26.61
CA GLN A 71 -13.34 14.13 -27.20
C GLN A 71 -11.93 13.66 -26.84
N GLY A 72 -10.93 14.12 -27.59
CA GLY A 72 -9.52 13.89 -27.27
C GLY A 72 -8.73 13.30 -28.43
N PRO A 73 -7.39 13.23 -28.30
CA PRO A 73 -6.54 12.76 -29.37
C PRO A 73 -6.65 11.23 -29.53
N GLY A 74 -7.02 10.79 -30.74
CA GLY A 74 -6.95 9.38 -31.14
C GLY A 74 -5.56 8.91 -31.58
N ASN A 75 -4.63 9.85 -31.80
CA ASN A 75 -3.24 9.61 -32.22
C ASN A 75 -2.26 10.38 -31.32
N ASP A 76 -0.98 10.03 -31.40
CA ASP A 76 0.08 10.69 -30.64
C ASP A 76 0.25 12.17 -31.03
N VAL A 77 0.37 13.03 -30.01
CA VAL A 77 0.64 14.46 -30.08
C VAL A 77 1.78 14.78 -29.12
N SER A 78 2.91 15.23 -29.67
CA SER A 78 4.05 15.68 -28.89
C SER A 78 4.42 17.10 -29.30
N TYR A 79 4.74 17.94 -28.31
CA TYR A 79 5.15 19.33 -28.54
C TYR A 79 6.10 19.79 -27.45
N ASN A 80 6.72 20.96 -27.62
CA ASN A 80 7.60 21.56 -26.62
C ASN A 80 7.24 23.03 -26.49
N SER A 81 6.50 23.38 -25.43
CA SER A 81 6.07 24.75 -25.21
C SER A 81 6.00 25.10 -23.72
N SER A 82 6.24 26.36 -23.40
CA SER A 82 5.93 26.97 -22.10
C SER A 82 4.47 27.42 -21.97
N HIS A 83 3.69 27.33 -23.05
CA HIS A 83 2.30 27.78 -23.10
C HIS A 83 1.31 26.69 -22.68
N THR A 84 0.20 27.13 -22.12
CA THR A 84 -0.83 26.27 -21.55
C THR A 84 -1.75 25.72 -22.64
N LEU A 85 -2.05 24.43 -22.57
CA LEU A 85 -3.12 23.78 -23.33
C LEU A 85 -4.32 23.50 -22.41
N ASN A 86 -5.48 24.05 -22.74
CA ASN A 86 -6.75 23.74 -22.08
C ASN A 86 -7.64 22.93 -23.04
N LEU A 87 -8.08 21.76 -22.61
CA LEU A 87 -8.99 20.87 -23.32
C LEU A 87 -10.29 20.72 -22.51
N LEU A 88 -11.38 21.31 -22.99
CA LEU A 88 -12.66 21.39 -22.29
C LEU A 88 -13.73 20.68 -23.12
N ALA A 89 -14.43 19.70 -22.57
CA ALA A 89 -15.46 18.96 -23.29
C ALA A 89 -16.70 18.76 -22.44
N LYS A 90 -17.90 19.02 -23.00
CA LYS A 90 -19.17 18.65 -22.34
C LYS A 90 -19.38 17.14 -22.27
N GLY A 91 -18.72 16.37 -23.15
CA GLY A 91 -18.63 14.91 -23.12
C GLY A 91 -17.46 14.39 -22.26
N ASN A 92 -17.11 13.11 -22.48
CA ASN A 92 -15.89 12.54 -21.88
C ASN A 92 -14.65 13.06 -22.62
N VAL A 93 -13.48 12.92 -21.99
CA VAL A 93 -12.20 13.11 -22.68
C VAL A 93 -11.38 11.81 -22.63
N GLY A 94 -11.05 11.27 -23.80
CA GLY A 94 -10.29 10.03 -23.97
C GLY A 94 -8.92 10.27 -24.61
N PHE A 95 -7.91 9.56 -24.12
CA PHE A 95 -6.55 9.53 -24.66
C PHE A 95 -6.21 8.09 -25.06
N ALA A 96 -6.40 7.78 -26.35
CA ALA A 96 -6.07 6.48 -26.93
C ALA A 96 -4.60 6.38 -27.38
N GLY A 97 -3.92 7.53 -27.47
CA GLY A 97 -2.48 7.66 -27.71
C GLY A 97 -1.84 8.64 -26.71
N LYS A 98 -0.68 9.20 -27.08
CA LYS A 98 0.13 10.07 -26.22
C LYS A 98 -0.20 11.55 -26.45
N LEU A 99 -0.34 12.34 -25.38
CA LEU A 99 -0.31 13.80 -25.41
C LEU A 99 0.81 14.25 -24.46
N GLN A 100 1.97 14.63 -25.01
CA GLN A 100 3.17 14.93 -24.22
C GLN A 100 3.74 16.32 -24.56
N ASN A 101 3.85 17.18 -23.54
CA ASN A 101 4.59 18.44 -23.63
C ASN A 101 6.01 18.26 -23.05
N ALA A 102 7.04 18.43 -23.87
CA ALA A 102 8.44 18.43 -23.40
C ALA A 102 8.86 19.73 -22.71
N GLY A 103 8.03 20.77 -22.76
CA GLY A 103 8.27 22.08 -22.17
C GLY A 103 7.70 22.24 -20.76
N THR A 104 7.47 23.50 -20.37
CA THR A 104 7.01 23.89 -19.03
C THR A 104 5.53 24.31 -18.99
N GLY A 105 4.86 24.29 -20.15
CA GLY A 105 3.46 24.67 -20.27
C GLY A 105 2.53 23.66 -19.62
N ALA A 106 1.53 24.17 -18.90
CA ALA A 106 0.53 23.34 -18.23
C ALA A 106 -0.42 22.68 -19.24
N ILE A 107 -1.02 21.55 -18.85
CA ILE A 107 -2.10 20.91 -19.58
C ILE A 107 -3.30 20.76 -18.63
N ASN A 108 -4.43 21.35 -18.98
CA ASN A 108 -5.67 21.24 -18.22
C ASN A 108 -6.72 20.49 -19.04
N VAL A 109 -7.33 19.48 -18.43
CA VAL A 109 -8.38 18.66 -19.06
C VAL A 109 -9.65 18.74 -18.22
N VAL A 110 -10.76 19.11 -18.83
CA VAL A 110 -12.07 19.21 -18.18
C VAL A 110 -13.08 18.38 -18.95
N ALA A 111 -13.46 17.22 -18.40
CA ALA A 111 -14.59 16.43 -18.88
C ALA A 111 -15.88 16.82 -18.17
N GLY A 112 -17.02 16.74 -18.86
CA GLY A 112 -18.29 17.24 -18.33
C GLY A 112 -18.27 18.75 -18.08
N TRP A 113 -17.61 19.49 -18.96
CA TRP A 113 -17.53 20.95 -18.92
C TRP A 113 -18.92 21.59 -18.97
N ASP A 114 -19.10 22.76 -18.34
CA ASP A 114 -20.35 23.52 -18.34
C ASP A 114 -20.69 24.18 -19.70
N GLY A 115 -19.72 24.27 -20.61
CA GLY A 115 -19.87 24.90 -21.92
C GLY A 115 -19.53 26.40 -21.96
N THR A 116 -19.14 27.01 -20.84
CA THR A 116 -18.98 28.46 -20.70
C THR A 116 -17.74 28.91 -19.93
N THR A 117 -17.27 28.15 -18.94
CA THR A 117 -16.14 28.53 -18.10
C THR A 117 -14.82 28.34 -18.84
N LEU A 118 -14.11 29.43 -19.14
CA LEU A 118 -12.84 29.40 -19.89
C LEU A 118 -11.62 29.75 -19.05
N ASN A 119 -11.82 30.29 -17.83
CA ASN A 119 -10.73 30.62 -16.93
C ASN A 119 -10.25 29.35 -16.22
N ALA A 120 -8.99 28.98 -16.45
CA ALA A 120 -8.39 27.78 -15.88
C ALA A 120 -8.42 27.75 -14.34
N ALA A 121 -8.35 28.92 -13.68
CA ALA A 121 -8.45 29.01 -12.23
C ALA A 121 -9.84 28.61 -11.68
N GLN A 122 -10.84 28.41 -12.53
CA GLN A 122 -12.20 28.05 -12.15
C GLN A 122 -12.59 26.63 -12.60
N PHE A 123 -11.72 25.91 -13.31
CA PHE A 123 -12.03 24.55 -13.79
C PHE A 123 -12.34 23.57 -12.67
N GLY A 124 -11.74 23.76 -11.50
CA GLY A 124 -12.01 22.95 -10.31
C GLY A 124 -13.24 23.36 -9.51
N ASN A 125 -14.05 24.32 -9.95
CA ASN A 125 -15.25 24.73 -9.22
C ASN A 125 -16.40 23.75 -9.43
N ALA A 126 -17.23 23.58 -8.41
CA ALA A 126 -18.44 22.76 -8.51
C ALA A 126 -19.34 23.27 -9.66
N GLY A 127 -19.88 22.32 -10.44
CA GLY A 127 -20.71 22.60 -11.61
C GLY A 127 -19.95 22.93 -12.90
N VAL A 128 -18.63 23.17 -12.84
CA VAL A 128 -17.82 23.43 -14.04
C VAL A 128 -17.38 22.12 -14.72
N TYR A 129 -17.14 21.07 -13.95
CA TYR A 129 -16.63 19.77 -14.41
C TYR A 129 -17.51 18.62 -13.94
N GLY A 130 -17.34 17.44 -14.57
CA GLY A 130 -18.02 16.20 -14.18
C GLY A 130 -19.53 16.20 -14.42
N ASN A 131 -20.06 17.21 -15.11
CA ASN A 131 -21.49 17.26 -15.43
C ASN A 131 -21.90 16.04 -16.25
N ASN A 132 -23.11 15.53 -15.99
CA ASN A 132 -23.66 14.35 -16.65
C ASN A 132 -22.80 13.08 -16.50
N GLY A 133 -22.00 12.98 -15.43
CA GLY A 133 -21.17 11.81 -15.15
C GLY A 133 -20.01 11.62 -16.13
N LYS A 134 -19.56 12.68 -16.79
CA LYS A 134 -18.50 12.60 -17.81
C LYS A 134 -17.11 12.65 -17.20
N GLY A 135 -16.27 11.70 -17.58
CA GLY A 135 -14.94 11.48 -16.99
C GLY A 135 -13.81 11.55 -18.01
N VAL A 136 -12.60 11.30 -17.51
CA VAL A 136 -11.37 11.23 -18.30
C VAL A 136 -10.86 9.80 -18.36
N PHE A 137 -10.44 9.36 -19.54
CA PHE A 137 -9.96 8.01 -19.81
C PHE A 137 -8.60 8.07 -20.49
N ILE A 138 -7.62 7.32 -19.99
CA ILE A 138 -6.30 7.17 -20.60
C ILE A 138 -6.08 5.68 -20.83
N GLY A 139 -5.78 5.29 -22.08
CA GLY A 139 -5.76 3.88 -22.45
C GLY A 139 -7.17 3.37 -22.79
N THR A 140 -7.60 2.28 -22.15
CA THR A 140 -8.84 1.51 -22.41
C THR A 140 -8.80 0.66 -23.68
N SER A 141 -9.88 -0.07 -23.97
CA SER A 141 -10.02 -0.90 -25.18
C SER A 141 -9.91 -0.12 -26.50
N ASN A 142 -10.08 1.21 -26.46
CA ASN A 142 -9.96 2.06 -27.65
C ASN A 142 -8.50 2.41 -27.99
N ALA A 143 -7.55 2.19 -27.06
CA ALA A 143 -6.13 2.39 -27.33
C ALA A 143 -5.57 1.27 -28.21
N THR A 144 -4.75 1.62 -29.20
CA THR A 144 -4.03 0.65 -30.05
C THR A 144 -2.63 0.31 -29.52
N GLY A 145 -2.20 0.99 -28.45
CA GLY A 145 -0.90 0.82 -27.80
C GLY A 145 -0.79 1.68 -26.55
N ASP A 146 0.40 2.20 -26.28
CA ASP A 146 0.71 3.08 -25.16
C ASP A 146 -0.12 4.37 -25.16
N SER A 147 -0.63 4.76 -24.00
CA SER A 147 -1.41 5.98 -23.82
C SER A 147 -0.83 6.83 -22.69
N SER A 148 -0.68 8.13 -22.91
CA SER A 148 -0.24 9.03 -21.83
C SER A 148 -0.72 10.46 -21.99
N LEU A 149 -0.86 11.15 -20.87
CA LEU A 149 -1.13 12.59 -20.79
C LEU A 149 -0.09 13.22 -19.88
N GLY A 150 0.81 14.05 -20.40
CA GLY A 150 1.96 14.52 -19.62
C GLY A 150 2.52 15.87 -20.04
N SER A 151 3.11 16.57 -19.07
CA SER A 151 3.97 17.73 -19.31
C SER A 151 5.23 17.60 -18.48
N LYS A 152 6.39 17.82 -19.10
CA LYS A 152 7.70 17.63 -18.47
C LYS A 152 7.94 18.62 -17.33
N GLY A 153 7.57 19.87 -17.49
CA GLY A 153 7.75 20.90 -16.47
C GLY A 153 6.48 21.63 -16.05
N GLY A 154 5.40 21.51 -16.82
CA GLY A 154 4.12 22.14 -16.50
C GLY A 154 3.23 21.24 -15.66
N GLN A 155 2.33 21.82 -14.88
CA GLN A 155 1.31 21.05 -14.17
C GLN A 155 0.34 20.40 -15.16
N VAL A 156 -0.02 19.14 -14.89
CA VAL A 156 -1.13 18.47 -15.56
C VAL A 156 -2.32 18.43 -14.61
N SER A 157 -3.45 19.04 -14.99
CA SER A 157 -4.68 19.08 -14.19
C SER A 157 -5.81 18.32 -14.88
N VAL A 158 -6.46 17.41 -14.16
CA VAL A 158 -7.58 16.61 -14.64
C VAL A 158 -8.82 16.89 -13.79
N TYR A 159 -9.90 17.30 -14.45
CA TYR A 159 -11.21 17.55 -13.86
C TYR A 159 -12.28 16.70 -14.56
N GLY A 160 -13.11 16.00 -13.80
CA GLY A 160 -14.20 15.17 -14.36
C GLY A 160 -15.05 14.46 -13.31
N ALA A 161 -15.99 13.63 -13.75
CA ALA A 161 -16.77 12.78 -12.86
C ALA A 161 -15.96 11.57 -12.34
N GLY A 162 -14.91 11.19 -13.06
CA GLY A 162 -13.97 10.14 -12.68
C GLY A 162 -12.75 10.17 -13.58
N LEU A 163 -11.70 9.44 -13.18
CA LEU A 163 -10.50 9.23 -13.97
C LEU A 163 -10.20 7.73 -14.03
N THR A 164 -10.04 7.19 -15.25
CA THR A 164 -9.64 5.80 -15.45
C THR A 164 -8.38 5.72 -16.29
N LEU A 165 -7.36 5.03 -15.78
CA LEU A 165 -6.17 4.61 -16.52
C LEU A 165 -6.23 3.10 -16.70
N ASP A 166 -6.24 2.62 -17.94
CA ASP A 166 -6.41 1.19 -18.21
C ASP A 166 -5.38 0.69 -19.24
N ALA A 167 -4.43 -0.12 -18.77
CA ALA A 167 -3.26 -0.60 -19.50
C ALA A 167 -3.56 -1.86 -20.35
N VAL A 168 -4.67 -1.85 -21.12
CA VAL A 168 -5.13 -3.01 -21.90
C VAL A 168 -4.12 -3.40 -22.98
N ASN A 169 -3.78 -2.45 -23.87
CA ASN A 169 -2.99 -2.68 -25.09
C ASN A 169 -1.56 -2.10 -25.03
N GLY A 170 -1.21 -1.44 -23.93
CA GLY A 170 0.07 -0.79 -23.67
C GLY A 170 0.07 -0.26 -22.23
N TYR A 171 0.99 0.62 -21.86
CA TYR A 171 0.85 1.34 -20.58
C TYR A 171 -0.22 2.45 -20.66
N ALA A 172 -0.74 2.87 -19.51
CA ALA A 172 -1.60 4.04 -19.37
C ALA A 172 -1.03 4.99 -18.31
N GLN A 173 -0.69 6.24 -18.67
CA GLN A 173 -0.01 7.15 -17.76
C GLN A 173 -0.61 8.56 -17.73
N LEU A 174 -0.83 9.08 -16.53
CA LEU A 174 -1.01 10.51 -16.27
C LEU A 174 0.29 11.05 -15.67
N GLY A 175 1.05 11.82 -16.45
CA GLY A 175 2.37 12.31 -16.11
C GLY A 175 3.31 12.28 -17.31
N ALA A 176 4.48 12.92 -17.17
CA ALA A 176 5.51 12.88 -18.18
C ALA A 176 6.10 11.46 -18.28
N HIS A 177 6.05 10.88 -19.49
CA HIS A 177 6.70 9.61 -19.76
C HIS A 177 8.21 9.81 -19.88
N GLY A 178 8.96 9.36 -18.88
CA GLY A 178 10.38 9.66 -18.70
C GLY A 178 10.65 10.74 -17.64
N ALA A 179 11.84 11.37 -17.70
CA ALA A 179 12.23 12.37 -16.71
C ALA A 179 11.33 13.62 -16.78
N GLY A 180 10.64 13.92 -15.68
CA GLY A 180 9.66 15.00 -15.57
C GLY A 180 9.59 15.59 -14.17
N THR A 181 9.07 16.79 -14.07
CA THR A 181 9.02 17.63 -12.85
C THR A 181 7.67 18.32 -12.66
N GLY A 182 6.78 18.23 -13.66
CA GLY A 182 5.45 18.82 -13.63
C GLY A 182 4.59 18.20 -12.54
N ALA A 183 3.93 19.04 -11.73
CA ALA A 183 2.97 18.56 -10.75
C ALA A 183 1.75 17.93 -11.44
N ILE A 184 1.03 17.05 -10.72
CA ILE A 184 -0.19 16.43 -11.21
C ILE A 184 -1.32 16.71 -10.22
N LEU A 185 -2.41 17.26 -10.72
CA LEU A 185 -3.63 17.51 -9.96
C LEU A 185 -4.77 16.70 -10.59
N VAL A 186 -5.40 15.84 -9.80
CA VAL A 186 -6.64 15.15 -10.16
C VAL A 186 -7.73 15.62 -9.22
N LYS A 187 -8.80 16.18 -9.76
CA LYS A 187 -9.99 16.58 -9.00
C LYS A 187 -11.23 16.01 -9.68
N VAL A 188 -11.81 14.97 -9.08
CA VAL A 188 -12.97 14.27 -9.65
C VAL A 188 -14.10 14.15 -8.63
N SER A 189 -15.36 14.22 -9.09
CA SER A 189 -16.51 14.10 -8.19
C SER A 189 -16.85 12.65 -7.81
N GLY A 190 -16.37 11.68 -8.59
CA GLY A 190 -16.45 10.24 -8.32
C GLY A 190 -15.06 9.67 -8.05
N GLY A 191 -14.78 8.48 -8.58
CA GLY A 191 -13.55 7.73 -8.28
C GLY A 191 -12.39 7.90 -9.27
N VAL A 192 -11.24 7.39 -8.86
CA VAL A 192 -10.04 7.21 -9.69
C VAL A 192 -9.68 5.74 -9.73
N THR A 193 -9.51 5.18 -10.94
CA THR A 193 -9.18 3.77 -11.12
C THR A 193 -7.93 3.62 -11.99
N LEU A 194 -6.96 2.85 -11.52
CA LEU A 194 -5.79 2.41 -12.28
C LEU A 194 -5.86 0.90 -12.44
N ASN A 195 -5.80 0.41 -13.68
CA ASN A 195 -5.78 -1.02 -13.99
C ASN A 195 -4.50 -1.38 -14.74
N GLY A 196 -3.68 -2.24 -14.14
CA GLY A 196 -2.53 -2.85 -14.80
C GLY A 196 -2.97 -3.86 -15.87
N GLY A 197 -2.11 -4.08 -16.85
CA GLY A 197 -2.42 -4.92 -18.00
C GLY A 197 -2.56 -6.41 -17.67
N ALA A 198 -3.51 -7.08 -18.33
CA ALA A 198 -3.78 -8.51 -18.14
C ALA A 198 -2.73 -9.43 -18.79
N ALA A 199 -1.89 -8.93 -19.71
CA ALA A 199 -0.88 -9.72 -20.40
C ALA A 199 0.29 -8.84 -20.89
N GLY A 200 1.45 -9.45 -21.15
CA GLY A 200 2.65 -8.75 -21.61
C GLY A 200 3.50 -8.16 -20.48
N THR A 201 4.70 -7.72 -20.82
CA THR A 201 5.64 -7.09 -19.88
C THR A 201 5.50 -5.58 -19.90
N GLY A 202 5.49 -4.93 -18.73
CA GLY A 202 5.54 -3.47 -18.61
C GLY A 202 4.24 -2.76 -19.02
N ARG A 203 3.09 -3.45 -18.97
CA ARG A 203 1.77 -2.81 -19.17
C ARG A 203 1.26 -2.24 -17.85
N PHE A 204 1.88 -1.17 -17.40
CA PHE A 204 1.56 -0.52 -16.13
C PHE A 204 0.51 0.58 -16.29
N ALA A 205 -0.19 0.92 -15.20
CA ALA A 205 -0.95 2.16 -15.09
C ALA A 205 -0.36 3.08 -14.02
N GLN A 206 -0.11 4.34 -14.33
CA GLN A 206 0.57 5.25 -13.40
C GLN A 206 0.03 6.67 -13.41
N ILE A 207 -0.16 7.24 -12.22
CA ILE A 207 -0.24 8.70 -12.02
C ILE A 207 1.10 9.14 -11.43
N GLY A 208 1.92 9.82 -12.23
CA GLY A 208 3.27 10.21 -11.84
C GLY A 208 4.20 10.39 -13.04
N ASN A 209 5.27 11.14 -12.83
CA ASN A 209 6.35 11.31 -13.80
C ASN A 209 7.31 10.11 -13.75
N GLY A 210 7.80 9.68 -14.90
CA GLY A 210 8.66 8.51 -15.02
C GLY A 210 7.97 7.37 -15.77
N GLY A 211 7.92 6.20 -15.16
CA GLY A 211 7.44 4.95 -15.73
C GLY A 211 8.55 3.95 -16.00
N TYR A 212 8.14 2.74 -16.42
CA TYR A 212 9.01 1.57 -16.52
C TYR A 212 10.30 1.87 -17.33
N GLN A 213 11.43 1.75 -16.65
CA GLN A 213 12.82 1.98 -17.11
C GLN A 213 13.28 3.44 -17.36
N THR A 214 12.68 4.44 -16.69
CA THR A 214 13.17 5.84 -16.75
C THR A 214 14.53 6.03 -16.04
N THR A 215 15.53 6.71 -16.66
CA THR A 215 16.92 6.90 -16.16
C THR A 215 17.32 8.37 -15.89
N GLY A 216 16.37 9.22 -15.55
CA GLY A 216 16.63 10.59 -15.13
C GLY A 216 15.77 10.95 -13.92
N ASN A 217 16.03 12.12 -13.35
CA ASN A 217 15.30 12.57 -12.17
C ASN A 217 13.81 12.77 -12.49
N THR A 218 12.97 12.32 -11.57
CA THR A 218 11.53 12.53 -11.61
C THR A 218 11.11 13.28 -10.35
N SER A 219 10.29 14.31 -10.52
CA SER A 219 9.75 15.08 -9.40
C SER A 219 8.36 15.62 -9.73
N GLY A 220 7.77 16.38 -8.81
CA GLY A 220 6.45 16.99 -8.98
C GLY A 220 5.47 16.41 -7.98
N ALA A 221 4.77 17.28 -7.25
CA ALA A 221 3.75 16.86 -6.31
C ALA A 221 2.55 16.26 -7.06
N ILE A 222 1.94 15.25 -6.46
CA ILE A 222 0.76 14.56 -6.98
C ILE A 222 -0.36 14.74 -5.96
N THR A 223 -1.47 15.34 -6.38
CA THR A 223 -2.64 15.56 -5.54
C THR A 223 -3.85 14.92 -6.20
N ILE A 224 -4.50 14.00 -5.49
CA ILE A 224 -5.74 13.34 -5.92
C ILE A 224 -6.84 13.70 -4.93
N ASN A 225 -7.85 14.42 -5.43
CA ASN A 225 -9.07 14.74 -4.72
C ASN A 225 -10.24 14.03 -5.41
N ALA A 226 -10.59 12.84 -4.90
CA ALA A 226 -11.69 12.03 -5.40
C ALA A 226 -12.89 12.13 -4.46
N GLY A 227 -14.09 12.35 -5.01
CA GLY A 227 -15.34 12.25 -4.24
C GLY A 227 -15.81 10.80 -4.02
N GLY A 228 -15.21 9.84 -4.73
CA GLY A 228 -15.41 8.40 -4.57
C GLY A 228 -14.09 7.68 -4.29
N ASP A 229 -14.04 6.39 -4.63
CA ASP A 229 -12.89 5.55 -4.31
C ASP A 229 -11.67 5.83 -5.18
N VAL A 230 -10.49 5.65 -4.61
CA VAL A 230 -9.23 5.53 -5.34
C VAL A 230 -8.82 4.07 -5.34
N ALA A 231 -8.90 3.42 -6.50
CA ALA A 231 -8.62 2.00 -6.69
C ALA A 231 -7.42 1.77 -7.61
N LEU A 232 -6.42 1.06 -7.09
CA LEU A 232 -5.21 0.64 -7.79
C LEU A 232 -5.26 -0.88 -7.93
N ASN A 233 -5.48 -1.39 -9.14
CA ASN A 233 -5.57 -2.82 -9.44
C ASN A 233 -4.40 -3.28 -10.31
N GLY A 234 -3.42 -3.94 -9.71
CA GLY A 234 -2.30 -4.57 -10.41
C GLY A 234 -2.77 -5.62 -11.42
N GLY A 235 -2.01 -5.78 -12.50
CA GLY A 235 -2.36 -6.65 -13.62
C GLY A 235 -1.89 -8.10 -13.46
N ALA A 236 -2.25 -8.94 -14.44
CA ALA A 236 -1.76 -10.31 -14.53
C ALA A 236 -0.45 -10.44 -15.34
N GLY A 237 -0.05 -9.38 -16.06
CA GLY A 237 1.22 -9.33 -16.79
C GLY A 237 2.45 -9.13 -15.89
N THR A 238 3.64 -9.42 -16.42
CA THR A 238 4.92 -9.12 -15.73
C THR A 238 5.15 -7.61 -15.70
N ASP A 239 5.57 -7.06 -14.56
CA ASP A 239 5.69 -5.60 -14.37
C ASP A 239 4.41 -4.83 -14.74
N ALA A 240 3.23 -5.48 -14.64
CA ALA A 240 1.93 -4.84 -14.85
C ALA A 240 1.47 -4.13 -13.57
N TYR A 241 2.35 -3.30 -13.01
CA TYR A 241 2.11 -2.60 -11.76
C TYR A 241 1.12 -1.45 -11.93
N VAL A 242 0.63 -0.98 -10.79
CA VAL A 242 -0.13 0.27 -10.70
C VAL A 242 0.48 1.17 -9.63
N GLN A 243 0.62 2.46 -9.94
CA GLN A 243 1.32 3.37 -9.04
C GLN A 243 0.76 4.79 -9.09
N VAL A 244 0.63 5.42 -7.92
CA VAL A 244 0.57 6.87 -7.79
C VAL A 244 1.86 7.34 -7.14
N GLY A 245 2.71 8.00 -7.91
CA GLY A 245 4.07 8.36 -7.49
C GLY A 245 5.04 8.45 -8.66
N ASN A 246 6.13 9.18 -8.45
CA ASN A 246 7.18 9.37 -9.44
C ASN A 246 8.17 8.20 -9.44
N GLY A 247 8.73 7.87 -10.61
CA GLY A 247 9.57 6.69 -10.82
C GLY A 247 8.79 5.54 -11.45
N GLY A 248 8.94 4.32 -10.94
CA GLY A 248 8.29 3.11 -11.44
C GLY A 248 9.21 1.88 -11.40
N SER A 249 8.68 0.71 -11.73
CA SER A 249 9.45 -0.54 -11.80
C SER A 249 10.66 -0.39 -12.71
N GLN A 250 11.81 -0.92 -12.26
CA GLN A 250 13.10 -0.93 -12.95
C GLN A 250 13.59 0.44 -13.43
N SER A 251 13.01 1.54 -12.93
CA SER A 251 13.50 2.88 -13.24
C SER A 251 14.94 3.00 -12.75
N ASN A 252 15.81 3.59 -13.56
CA ASN A 252 17.20 3.90 -13.23
C ASN A 252 18.11 2.68 -13.04
N ASN A 253 17.78 1.53 -13.63
CA ASN A 253 18.68 0.37 -13.65
C ASN A 253 20.04 0.73 -14.27
N GLY A 254 21.13 0.43 -13.56
CA GLY A 254 22.51 0.73 -13.96
C GLY A 254 22.87 2.21 -13.93
N SER A 255 22.04 3.06 -13.32
CA SER A 255 22.30 4.50 -13.28
C SER A 255 23.52 4.87 -12.43
N SER A 256 24.10 6.04 -12.72
CA SER A 256 25.10 6.71 -11.86
C SER A 256 24.46 7.65 -10.84
N GLY A 257 23.14 7.78 -10.87
CA GLY A 257 22.36 8.48 -9.86
C GLY A 257 20.96 8.80 -10.32
N TYR A 258 20.04 8.97 -9.37
CA TYR A 258 18.67 9.38 -9.65
C TYR A 258 18.03 10.03 -8.44
N SER A 259 16.97 10.80 -8.69
CA SER A 259 16.12 11.36 -7.66
C SER A 259 14.67 11.27 -8.10
N ASN A 260 13.91 10.40 -7.47
CA ASN A 260 12.46 10.25 -7.64
C ASN A 260 11.79 10.88 -6.41
N THR A 261 11.25 12.08 -6.56
CA THR A 261 10.79 12.88 -5.43
C THR A 261 9.40 13.47 -5.64
N GLY A 262 8.77 13.98 -4.59
CA GLY A 262 7.52 14.73 -4.70
C GLY A 262 6.46 14.18 -3.76
N ASP A 263 5.71 15.08 -3.14
CA ASP A 263 4.67 14.67 -2.20
C ASP A 263 3.51 14.01 -2.94
N VAL A 264 2.92 12.98 -2.34
CA VAL A 264 1.71 12.32 -2.82
C VAL A 264 0.62 12.55 -1.79
N THR A 265 -0.45 13.24 -2.19
CA THR A 265 -1.62 13.51 -1.35
C THR A 265 -2.86 12.90 -1.98
N VAL A 266 -3.58 12.07 -1.23
CA VAL A 266 -4.82 11.42 -1.68
C VAL A 266 -5.93 11.68 -0.67
N THR A 267 -7.04 12.25 -1.14
CA THR A 267 -8.31 12.29 -0.41
C THR A 267 -9.38 11.54 -1.21
N ALA A 268 -10.07 10.58 -0.59
CA ALA A 268 -11.01 9.69 -1.27
C ALA A 268 -12.10 9.15 -0.33
N ALA A 269 -13.13 8.50 -0.87
CA ALA A 269 -14.09 7.76 -0.05
C ALA A 269 -13.45 6.49 0.56
N ASN A 270 -12.75 5.72 -0.27
CA ASN A 270 -11.90 4.60 0.12
C ASN A 270 -10.58 4.65 -0.67
N ALA A 271 -9.52 4.07 -0.14
CA ALA A 271 -8.28 3.80 -0.86
C ALA A 271 -8.04 2.29 -0.92
N LEU A 272 -8.11 1.70 -2.12
CA LEU A 272 -7.93 0.27 -2.35
C LEU A 272 -6.71 0.02 -3.21
N LEU A 273 -5.70 -0.65 -2.66
CA LEU A 273 -4.53 -1.12 -3.39
C LEU A 273 -4.63 -2.64 -3.45
N THR A 274 -4.82 -3.18 -4.66
CA THR A 274 -4.83 -4.61 -4.92
C THR A 274 -3.70 -4.94 -5.87
N ALA A 275 -2.70 -5.70 -5.43
CA ALA A 275 -1.65 -6.17 -6.33
C ALA A 275 -2.16 -7.31 -7.22
N GLY A 276 -1.50 -7.49 -8.35
CA GLY A 276 -1.92 -8.40 -9.40
C GLY A 276 -1.38 -9.83 -9.25
N GLY A 277 -1.65 -10.65 -10.26
CA GLY A 277 -1.17 -12.05 -10.33
C GLY A 277 0.19 -12.22 -11.02
N GLY A 278 0.68 -11.19 -11.73
CA GLY A 278 1.94 -11.26 -12.45
C GLY A 278 3.16 -10.94 -11.58
N THR A 279 4.36 -11.38 -12.00
CA THR A 279 5.61 -11.03 -11.34
C THR A 279 5.83 -9.52 -11.38
N GLY A 280 6.06 -8.91 -10.22
CA GLY A 280 6.23 -7.45 -10.08
C GLY A 280 4.98 -6.63 -10.39
N ALA A 281 3.79 -7.25 -10.39
CA ALA A 281 2.52 -6.55 -10.56
C ALA A 281 2.05 -5.91 -9.24
N TYR A 282 2.87 -5.05 -8.64
CA TYR A 282 2.57 -4.39 -7.37
C TYR A 282 1.51 -3.29 -7.51
N ALA A 283 0.94 -2.85 -6.38
CA ALA A 283 0.12 -1.65 -6.28
C ALA A 283 0.67 -0.69 -5.22
N MET A 284 0.93 0.57 -5.57
CA MET A 284 1.68 1.47 -4.68
C MET A 284 1.20 2.93 -4.70
N LEU A 285 1.16 3.56 -3.53
CA LEU A 285 1.12 5.02 -3.36
C LEU A 285 2.49 5.47 -2.81
N GLY A 286 3.33 6.04 -3.66
CA GLY A 286 4.65 6.56 -3.28
C GLY A 286 5.68 6.52 -4.41
N ASN A 287 6.83 7.17 -4.19
CA ASN A 287 7.87 7.32 -5.20
C ASN A 287 8.84 6.14 -5.21
N GLY A 288 9.38 5.80 -6.38
CA GLY A 288 10.22 4.62 -6.58
C GLY A 288 9.46 3.49 -7.28
N GLY A 289 9.62 2.26 -6.82
CA GLY A 289 8.96 1.05 -7.36
C GLY A 289 9.94 -0.08 -7.61
N LEU A 290 9.44 -1.32 -7.75
CA LEU A 290 10.23 -2.57 -7.77
C LEU A 290 11.54 -2.45 -8.57
N LYS A 291 12.68 -2.74 -7.95
CA LYS A 291 14.03 -2.68 -8.57
C LYS A 291 14.46 -1.31 -9.09
N VAL A 292 13.88 -0.22 -8.60
CA VAL A 292 14.40 1.13 -8.85
C VAL A 292 15.87 1.21 -8.45
N GLY A 293 16.72 1.67 -9.37
CA GLY A 293 18.14 1.78 -9.13
C GLY A 293 18.88 0.44 -8.99
N GLN A 294 18.36 -0.68 -9.50
CA GLN A 294 19.14 -1.92 -9.57
C GLN A 294 20.53 -1.65 -10.17
N THR A 295 21.58 -2.23 -9.61
CA THR A 295 22.98 -2.02 -10.02
C THR A 295 23.47 -0.55 -10.02
N LEU A 296 22.90 0.29 -9.14
CA LEU A 296 23.33 1.69 -8.96
C LEU A 296 24.83 1.78 -8.70
N SER A 297 25.47 2.78 -9.32
CA SER A 297 26.89 3.08 -9.11
C SER A 297 27.16 4.38 -8.33
N GLY A 298 26.17 5.26 -8.21
CA GLY A 298 26.27 6.53 -7.48
C GLY A 298 25.16 6.70 -6.43
N ASN A 299 24.46 7.85 -6.43
CA ASN A 299 23.48 8.20 -5.40
C ASN A 299 22.03 8.05 -5.88
N GLY A 300 21.20 7.32 -5.14
CA GLY A 300 19.78 7.11 -5.44
C GLY A 300 18.88 7.69 -4.36
N VAL A 301 17.89 8.50 -4.76
CA VAL A 301 16.91 9.09 -3.83
C VAL A 301 15.50 8.70 -4.25
N ASN A 302 14.73 8.18 -3.30
CA ASN A 302 13.28 8.06 -3.40
C ASN A 302 12.66 8.81 -2.22
N GLY A 303 11.82 9.82 -2.45
CA GLY A 303 11.19 10.46 -1.30
C GLY A 303 10.13 11.52 -1.54
N GLY A 304 9.55 11.99 -0.45
CA GLY A 304 8.39 12.87 -0.48
C GLY A 304 7.37 12.42 0.55
N THR A 305 6.61 13.36 1.08
CA THR A 305 5.57 13.05 2.07
C THR A 305 4.44 12.32 1.37
N ILE A 306 3.96 11.23 1.98
CA ILE A 306 2.80 10.48 1.51
C ILE A 306 1.67 10.70 2.51
N SER A 307 0.57 11.31 2.07
CA SER A 307 -0.61 11.56 2.90
C SER A 307 -1.83 10.95 2.24
N VAL A 308 -2.46 10.01 2.92
CA VAL A 308 -3.71 9.37 2.49
C VAL A 308 -4.77 9.62 3.55
N THR A 309 -5.86 10.26 3.17
CA THR A 309 -7.00 10.53 4.04
C THR A 309 -8.25 10.00 3.35
N VAL A 310 -9.01 9.15 4.02
CA VAL A 310 -10.23 8.57 3.47
C VAL A 310 -11.42 8.84 4.37
N ASP A 311 -12.62 8.85 3.79
CA ASP A 311 -13.87 8.94 4.55
C ASP A 311 -14.27 7.59 5.17
N HIS A 312 -13.74 6.47 4.66
CA HIS A 312 -14.05 5.12 5.14
C HIS A 312 -12.79 4.25 5.29
N ASN A 313 -12.42 3.43 4.30
CA ASN A 313 -11.40 2.39 4.49
C ASN A 313 -10.14 2.62 3.65
N VAL A 314 -9.01 2.16 4.20
CA VAL A 314 -7.77 1.93 3.46
C VAL A 314 -7.50 0.43 3.46
N THR A 315 -7.42 -0.16 2.27
CA THR A 315 -7.19 -1.60 2.11
C THR A 315 -6.01 -1.85 1.19
N LEU A 316 -5.04 -2.61 1.70
CA LEU A 316 -3.87 -3.11 0.97
C LEU A 316 -4.00 -4.63 0.88
N ALA A 317 -4.24 -5.15 -0.32
CA ALA A 317 -4.38 -6.58 -0.61
C ALA A 317 -3.31 -7.01 -1.62
N SER A 318 -2.25 -7.66 -1.13
CA SER A 318 -1.15 -8.13 -1.96
C SER A 318 -1.49 -9.40 -2.73
N GLY A 319 -0.74 -9.64 -3.81
CA GLY A 319 -1.12 -10.54 -4.89
C GLY A 319 -0.53 -11.94 -4.78
N ALA A 320 -0.86 -12.76 -5.79
CA ALA A 320 -0.33 -14.12 -5.91
C ALA A 320 0.99 -14.20 -6.69
N GLY A 321 1.36 -13.12 -7.41
CA GLY A 321 2.62 -13.05 -8.16
C GLY A 321 3.84 -12.83 -7.25
N VAL A 322 5.02 -13.26 -7.71
CA VAL A 322 6.29 -12.91 -7.04
C VAL A 322 6.48 -11.39 -7.08
N ASP A 323 6.90 -10.76 -5.99
CA ASP A 323 7.01 -9.30 -5.87
C ASP A 323 5.67 -8.54 -6.13
N ALA A 324 4.51 -9.21 -6.03
CA ALA A 324 3.19 -8.57 -6.15
C ALA A 324 2.77 -7.94 -4.81
N PHE A 325 3.57 -6.98 -4.33
CA PHE A 325 3.34 -6.31 -3.05
C PHE A 325 2.34 -5.15 -3.15
N THR A 326 1.83 -4.71 -2.00
CA THR A 326 1.08 -3.46 -1.86
C THR A 326 1.79 -2.54 -0.88
N GLN A 327 1.87 -1.25 -1.20
CA GLN A 327 2.61 -0.31 -0.35
C GLN A 327 2.05 1.12 -0.37
N ILE A 328 1.95 1.73 0.80
CA ILE A 328 1.86 3.19 0.95
C ILE A 328 3.17 3.68 1.59
N GLY A 329 3.98 4.42 0.83
CA GLY A 329 5.31 4.85 1.23
C GLY A 329 6.28 4.83 0.06
N ASN A 330 7.48 5.38 0.24
CA ASN A 330 8.49 5.47 -0.82
C ASN A 330 9.39 4.23 -0.85
N GLY A 331 9.96 3.95 -2.03
CA GLY A 331 10.85 2.81 -2.25
C GLY A 331 10.16 1.67 -2.98
N GLY A 332 10.08 0.51 -2.36
CA GLY A 332 9.58 -0.74 -2.95
C GLY A 332 10.55 -1.89 -2.76
N SER A 333 10.09 -3.08 -3.17
CA SER A 333 10.89 -4.30 -3.18
C SER A 333 12.15 -4.14 -4.03
N GLN A 334 13.27 -4.70 -3.55
CA GLN A 334 14.55 -4.82 -4.25
C GLN A 334 15.08 -3.50 -4.80
N GLN A 335 14.69 -2.36 -4.23
CA GLN A 335 15.27 -1.07 -4.58
C GLN A 335 16.77 -1.12 -4.34
N ASN A 336 17.55 -0.57 -5.27
CA ASN A 336 19.00 -0.60 -5.22
C ASN A 336 19.61 -2.01 -5.07
N LEU A 337 18.99 -3.04 -5.66
CA LEU A 337 19.53 -4.41 -5.65
C LEU A 337 20.88 -4.49 -6.38
N ASN A 338 21.83 -5.21 -5.79
CA ASN A 338 23.21 -5.37 -6.26
C ASN A 338 23.93 -4.03 -6.52
N PRO A 339 23.97 -3.11 -5.55
CA PRO A 339 24.61 -1.81 -5.73
C PRO A 339 26.13 -1.97 -5.86
N SER A 340 26.81 -0.96 -6.43
CA SER A 340 28.27 -0.86 -6.28
C SER A 340 28.63 -0.62 -4.80
N GLY A 341 29.83 -1.03 -4.38
CA GLY A 341 30.30 -0.81 -3.01
C GLY A 341 30.44 0.67 -2.60
N SER A 342 30.46 1.58 -3.58
CA SER A 342 30.49 3.03 -3.39
C SER A 342 29.13 3.69 -3.54
N ALA A 343 28.09 2.96 -3.95
CA ALA A 343 26.77 3.52 -4.13
C ALA A 343 26.19 3.95 -2.78
N THR A 344 25.40 5.02 -2.83
CA THR A 344 24.72 5.62 -1.67
C THR A 344 23.25 5.80 -2.00
N GLY A 345 22.42 5.98 -0.98
CA GLY A 345 21.05 6.36 -1.25
C GLY A 345 20.22 6.65 -0.02
N THR A 346 19.04 7.22 -0.28
CA THR A 346 18.10 7.58 0.75
C THR A 346 16.67 7.34 0.27
N THR A 347 15.92 6.60 1.08
CA THR A 347 14.47 6.45 0.92
C THR A 347 13.80 7.14 2.10
N SER A 348 13.04 8.20 1.85
CA SER A 348 12.59 9.10 2.93
C SER A 348 11.25 9.79 2.68
N GLY A 349 10.68 10.37 3.73
CA GLY A 349 9.44 11.15 3.68
C GLY A 349 8.45 10.65 4.73
N ASP A 350 7.69 11.55 5.34
CA ASP A 350 6.70 11.11 6.33
C ASP A 350 5.52 10.43 5.62
N VAL A 351 5.00 9.37 6.22
CA VAL A 351 3.86 8.60 5.72
C VAL A 351 2.72 8.72 6.72
N THR A 352 1.63 9.35 6.30
CA THR A 352 0.42 9.50 7.12
C THR A 352 -0.76 8.84 6.40
N VAL A 353 -1.41 7.91 7.08
CA VAL A 353 -2.60 7.22 6.60
C VAL A 353 -3.71 7.38 7.62
N HIS A 354 -4.82 7.98 7.20
CA HIS A 354 -5.94 8.28 8.07
C HIS A 354 -7.24 7.74 7.46
N ALA A 355 -7.81 6.74 8.13
CA ALA A 355 -9.21 6.35 8.08
C ALA A 355 -9.91 6.79 9.38
N PRO A 356 -11.24 7.00 9.41
CA PRO A 356 -11.97 7.13 10.67
C PRO A 356 -11.75 5.89 11.55
N ASN A 357 -11.82 6.06 12.87
CA ASN A 357 -11.67 4.94 13.82
C ASN A 357 -12.99 4.15 13.99
N GLY A 358 -12.90 2.85 14.26
CA GLY A 358 -14.03 1.99 14.62
C GLY A 358 -14.89 1.59 13.42
N ASP A 359 -16.18 1.34 13.61
CA ASP A 359 -17.08 0.84 12.54
C ASP A 359 -17.22 1.80 11.34
N ALA A 360 -16.75 3.04 11.45
CA ALA A 360 -16.78 4.03 10.39
C ALA A 360 -15.66 3.82 9.34
N GLY A 361 -14.58 3.12 9.68
CA GLY A 361 -13.44 2.93 8.80
C GLY A 361 -12.31 2.13 9.43
N ALA A 362 -11.49 1.50 8.60
CA ALA A 362 -10.30 0.78 9.06
C ALA A 362 -9.16 0.83 8.06
N VAL A 363 -7.94 0.65 8.55
CA VAL A 363 -6.74 0.37 7.76
C VAL A 363 -6.45 -1.13 7.82
N THR A 364 -6.56 -1.81 6.68
CA THR A 364 -6.35 -3.26 6.57
C THR A 364 -5.19 -3.57 5.62
N LEU A 365 -4.20 -4.34 6.10
CA LEU A 365 -3.09 -4.86 5.32
C LEU A 365 -3.16 -6.38 5.28
N THR A 366 -3.23 -6.94 4.08
CA THR A 366 -3.22 -8.38 3.84
C THR A 366 -2.11 -8.69 2.85
N ALA A 367 -1.08 -9.36 3.33
CA ALA A 367 0.01 -9.86 2.50
C ALA A 367 -0.49 -10.96 1.54
N GLY A 368 0.25 -11.15 0.46
CA GLY A 368 -0.13 -11.98 -0.66
C GLY A 368 0.27 -13.44 -0.48
N SER A 369 -0.10 -14.26 -1.45
CA SER A 369 0.32 -15.66 -1.52
C SER A 369 1.60 -15.87 -2.35
N GLY A 370 2.02 -14.86 -3.12
CA GLY A 370 3.29 -14.89 -3.86
C GLY A 370 4.51 -14.65 -2.96
N ALA A 371 5.69 -15.13 -3.39
CA ALA A 371 6.93 -14.80 -2.70
C ALA A 371 7.19 -13.28 -2.77
N ASP A 372 7.68 -12.70 -1.68
CA ASP A 372 7.99 -11.27 -1.55
C ASP A 372 6.75 -10.35 -1.70
N ALA A 373 5.53 -10.92 -1.69
CA ALA A 373 4.26 -10.20 -1.84
C ALA A 373 3.79 -9.59 -0.50
N TYR A 374 4.63 -8.74 0.10
CA TYR A 374 4.30 -8.08 1.37
C TYR A 374 3.19 -7.03 1.22
N ALA A 375 2.54 -6.66 2.33
CA ALA A 375 1.68 -5.48 2.43
C ALA A 375 2.29 -4.50 3.44
N MET A 376 2.44 -3.22 3.09
CA MET A 376 3.19 -2.28 3.93
C MET A 376 2.66 -0.85 3.94
N ILE A 377 2.70 -0.20 5.09
CA ILE A 377 2.67 1.26 5.21
C ILE A 377 3.99 1.72 5.83
N GLY A 378 4.78 2.42 5.05
CA GLY A 378 6.11 2.91 5.41
C GLY A 378 7.08 2.91 4.24
N ASN A 379 8.24 3.53 4.45
CA ASN A 379 9.29 3.61 3.45
C ASN A 379 10.17 2.37 3.46
N GLY A 380 10.70 1.97 2.31
CA GLY A 380 11.53 0.77 2.20
C GLY A 380 10.81 -0.32 1.42
N GLY A 381 10.94 -1.57 1.87
CA GLY A 381 10.42 -2.76 1.22
C GLY A 381 11.39 -3.93 1.32
N TYR A 382 10.94 -5.11 0.91
CA TYR A 382 11.75 -6.33 0.86
C TYR A 382 13.10 -6.12 0.17
N ALA A 383 14.19 -6.58 0.78
CA ALA A 383 15.53 -6.63 0.19
C ALA A 383 16.03 -5.29 -0.39
N ALA A 384 15.67 -4.18 0.25
CA ALA A 384 16.20 -2.86 -0.10
C ALA A 384 17.72 -2.82 0.10
N ASN A 385 18.44 -2.30 -0.91
CA ASN A 385 19.89 -2.20 -0.96
C ASN A 385 20.60 -3.54 -0.72
N ALA A 386 20.01 -4.67 -1.11
CA ALA A 386 20.63 -5.98 -0.91
C ALA A 386 21.68 -6.31 -1.98
N GLY A 387 22.64 -7.20 -1.66
CA GLY A 387 23.63 -7.70 -2.61
C GLY A 387 25.04 -7.82 -2.03
N ALA A 388 25.95 -8.47 -2.76
CA ALA A 388 27.29 -8.80 -2.24
C ALA A 388 28.18 -7.57 -1.91
N SER A 389 27.91 -6.44 -2.56
CA SER A 389 28.62 -5.17 -2.33
C SER A 389 27.81 -4.15 -1.54
N ALA A 390 26.64 -4.53 -1.01
CA ALA A 390 25.81 -3.64 -0.22
C ALA A 390 26.50 -3.24 1.09
N VAL A 391 26.40 -1.94 1.42
CA VAL A 391 26.94 -1.38 2.66
C VAL A 391 25.83 -0.64 3.39
N ALA A 392 25.48 -1.11 4.59
CA ALA A 392 24.36 -0.54 5.36
C ALA A 392 24.56 0.95 5.68
N ALA A 393 25.79 1.36 5.98
CA ALA A 393 26.13 2.76 6.28
C ALA A 393 25.89 3.72 5.11
N ASN A 394 25.80 3.21 3.88
CA ASN A 394 25.62 4.02 2.67
C ASN A 394 24.15 4.23 2.29
N PHE A 395 23.22 3.50 2.91
CA PHE A 395 21.81 3.54 2.54
C PHE A 395 20.94 3.77 3.76
N THR A 396 20.11 4.82 3.70
CA THR A 396 19.23 5.21 4.80
C THR A 396 17.77 5.09 4.39
N ILE A 397 16.96 4.48 5.23
CA ILE A 397 15.49 4.45 5.10
C ILE A 397 14.91 5.17 6.31
N THR A 398 14.19 6.27 6.11
CA THR A 398 13.71 7.11 7.23
C THR A 398 12.38 7.78 6.94
N GLY A 399 11.82 8.52 7.90
CA GLY A 399 10.50 9.16 7.84
C GLY A 399 9.57 8.65 8.94
N ASN A 400 8.74 9.52 9.49
CA ASN A 400 7.75 9.10 10.48
C ASN A 400 6.58 8.39 9.79
N VAL A 401 6.01 7.40 10.47
CA VAL A 401 4.83 6.66 9.99
C VAL A 401 3.70 6.88 10.99
N SER A 402 2.56 7.40 10.52
CA SER A 402 1.36 7.62 11.33
C SER A 402 0.16 6.93 10.69
N VAL A 403 -0.54 6.09 11.44
CA VAL A 403 -1.68 5.29 10.94
C VAL A 403 -2.81 5.27 11.94
N THR A 404 -4.06 5.27 11.49
CA THR A 404 -5.24 5.01 12.34
C THR A 404 -5.76 3.57 12.21
N ASP A 405 -6.56 3.10 13.16
CA ASP A 405 -7.26 1.78 13.25
C ASP A 405 -6.81 0.64 12.31
N LEU A 406 -6.43 -0.52 12.86
CA LEU A 406 -5.44 -1.36 12.17
C LEU A 406 -5.68 -2.88 12.25
N THR A 407 -5.76 -3.53 11.08
CA THR A 407 -5.70 -4.99 10.91
C THR A 407 -4.55 -5.39 9.99
N LEU A 408 -3.70 -6.32 10.41
CA LEU A 408 -2.58 -6.85 9.63
C LEU A 408 -2.67 -8.36 9.53
N THR A 409 -2.48 -8.88 8.32
CA THR A 409 -2.44 -10.32 8.05
C THR A 409 -1.23 -10.64 7.19
N GLY A 410 -0.32 -11.46 7.71
CA GLY A 410 0.81 -12.01 6.96
C GLY A 410 0.40 -13.15 6.02
N GLY A 411 1.29 -13.52 5.10
CA GLY A 411 1.03 -14.50 4.05
C GLY A 411 1.27 -15.96 4.50
N ASN A 412 0.44 -16.87 3.98
CA ASN A 412 0.46 -18.30 4.37
C ASN A 412 1.13 -19.23 3.35
N SER A 413 1.66 -18.69 2.24
CA SER A 413 2.23 -19.53 1.17
C SER A 413 3.56 -19.00 0.67
N GLY A 414 3.61 -17.77 0.17
CA GLY A 414 4.84 -17.14 -0.28
C GLY A 414 5.74 -16.73 0.89
N ALA A 415 7.03 -17.04 0.79
CA ALA A 415 8.02 -16.53 1.73
C ALA A 415 8.12 -15.00 1.66
N ASN A 416 8.50 -14.36 2.77
CA ASN A 416 8.68 -12.91 2.89
C ASN A 416 7.40 -12.08 2.63
N ALA A 417 6.23 -12.71 2.66
CA ALA A 417 4.93 -12.06 2.53
C ALA A 417 4.49 -11.48 3.89
N PHE A 418 5.25 -10.53 4.42
CA PHE A 418 4.94 -9.88 5.69
C PHE A 418 3.86 -8.80 5.55
N ALA A 419 3.19 -8.47 6.66
CA ALA A 419 2.39 -7.25 6.78
C ALA A 419 3.08 -6.30 7.77
N LEU A 420 3.39 -5.07 7.35
CA LEU A 420 4.24 -4.15 8.11
C LEU A 420 3.66 -2.73 8.20
N ILE A 421 3.59 -2.19 9.41
CA ILE A 421 3.54 -0.73 9.63
C ILE A 421 4.89 -0.25 10.18
N GLY A 422 5.55 0.63 9.44
CA GLY A 422 6.88 1.15 9.77
C GLY A 422 7.86 0.97 8.62
N ASN A 423 9.11 1.39 8.81
CA ASN A 423 10.08 1.47 7.73
C ASN A 423 10.94 0.21 7.58
N GLY A 424 11.50 0.04 6.38
CA GLY A 424 12.45 -1.00 6.05
C GLY A 424 11.76 -2.28 5.59
N ASP A 425 12.06 -3.40 6.23
CA ASP A 425 11.77 -4.74 5.70
C ASP A 425 11.46 -5.75 6.79
N GLY A 426 10.19 -6.19 6.86
CA GLY A 426 9.70 -7.14 7.85
C GLY A 426 10.33 -8.52 7.75
N SER A 427 10.86 -8.90 6.58
CA SER A 427 11.59 -10.15 6.38
C SER A 427 13.06 -10.08 6.81
N LYS A 428 13.58 -8.87 7.06
CA LYS A 428 14.98 -8.61 7.41
C LYS A 428 15.98 -9.06 6.33
N SER A 429 15.64 -8.85 5.06
CA SER A 429 16.55 -9.11 3.93
C SER A 429 17.34 -7.87 3.48
N SER A 430 16.95 -6.70 3.96
CA SER A 430 17.53 -5.41 3.58
C SER A 430 18.86 -5.09 4.25
N VAL A 431 19.68 -4.25 3.61
CA VAL A 431 20.97 -3.77 4.14
C VAL A 431 20.95 -2.25 4.20
N ALA A 432 20.54 -1.67 5.33
CA ALA A 432 20.32 -0.23 5.47
C ALA A 432 20.29 0.20 6.93
N ASN A 433 20.62 1.48 7.18
CA ASN A 433 20.24 2.15 8.41
C ASN A 433 18.77 2.60 8.32
N VAL A 434 17.92 2.10 9.22
CA VAL A 434 16.47 2.33 9.19
C VAL A 434 16.05 3.12 10.43
N GLY A 435 15.23 4.14 10.26
CA GLY A 435 14.79 4.99 11.38
C GLY A 435 13.44 5.67 11.14
N GLY A 436 12.98 6.43 12.13
CA GLY A 436 11.72 7.18 12.09
C GLY A 436 10.76 6.75 13.18
N ASN A 437 9.90 7.66 13.65
CA ASN A 437 8.93 7.33 14.68
C ASN A 437 7.70 6.69 14.04
N VAL A 438 7.15 5.68 14.70
CA VAL A 438 5.89 5.04 14.31
C VAL A 438 4.83 5.40 15.35
N SER A 439 3.71 5.95 14.90
CA SER A 439 2.58 6.35 15.74
C SER A 439 1.31 5.71 15.23
N ILE A 440 0.59 5.01 16.10
CA ILE A 440 -0.71 4.41 15.79
C ILE A 440 -1.78 5.10 16.63
N ASP A 441 -2.83 5.61 16.00
CA ASP A 441 -4.00 6.14 16.70
C ASP A 441 -5.22 5.27 16.40
N VAL A 442 -5.51 4.32 17.28
CA VAL A 442 -6.70 3.47 17.15
C VAL A 442 -7.93 4.05 17.84
N GLY A 443 -7.84 5.20 18.52
CA GLY A 443 -8.93 5.72 19.35
C GLY A 443 -9.43 4.69 20.39
N THR A 444 -10.65 4.19 20.19
CA THR A 444 -11.27 3.10 20.98
C THR A 444 -11.25 1.74 20.29
N GLY A 445 -10.73 1.68 19.05
CA GLY A 445 -10.58 0.45 18.27
C GLY A 445 -9.47 -0.46 18.79
N THR A 446 -9.29 -1.59 18.11
CA THR A 446 -8.31 -2.63 18.46
C THR A 446 -7.33 -2.83 17.31
N ILE A 447 -6.06 -3.04 17.63
CA ILE A 447 -5.10 -3.50 16.62
C ILE A 447 -5.15 -5.03 16.56
N THR A 448 -5.38 -5.54 15.36
CA THR A 448 -5.41 -6.99 15.08
C THR A 448 -4.19 -7.40 14.27
N TYR A 449 -3.41 -8.38 14.76
CA TYR A 449 -2.30 -8.98 14.01
C TYR A 449 -2.53 -10.47 13.84
N THR A 450 -2.43 -10.94 12.60
CA THR A 450 -2.40 -12.36 12.25
C THR A 450 -1.11 -12.62 11.50
N SER A 451 -0.11 -13.23 12.15
CA SER A 451 1.12 -13.62 11.45
C SER A 451 0.82 -14.71 10.43
N GLY A 452 1.50 -14.65 9.29
CA GLY A 452 1.41 -15.68 8.26
C GLY A 452 2.18 -16.94 8.63
N THR A 453 1.80 -18.06 8.03
CA THR A 453 2.47 -19.36 8.24
C THR A 453 3.68 -19.58 7.34
N ALA A 454 3.89 -18.77 6.31
CA ALA A 454 5.04 -18.88 5.43
C ALA A 454 6.31 -18.28 6.06
N PRO A 455 7.52 -18.70 5.63
CA PRO A 455 8.78 -18.19 6.16
C PRO A 455 8.89 -16.66 6.06
N HIS A 456 9.25 -16.01 7.16
CA HIS A 456 9.41 -14.54 7.26
C HIS A 456 8.17 -13.70 6.89
N SER A 457 6.97 -14.27 7.01
CA SER A 457 5.70 -13.63 6.62
C SER A 457 4.91 -13.08 7.80
N PHE A 458 5.58 -12.45 8.76
CA PHE A 458 4.98 -11.96 10.00
C PHE A 458 4.09 -10.72 9.80
N ALA A 459 3.11 -10.54 10.68
CA ALA A 459 2.41 -9.26 10.87
C ALA A 459 3.11 -8.47 11.98
N THR A 460 3.61 -7.26 11.70
CA THR A 460 4.49 -6.53 12.64
C THR A 460 4.37 -5.00 12.53
N ILE A 461 4.76 -4.30 13.62
CA ILE A 461 4.91 -2.84 13.65
C ILE A 461 6.30 -2.47 14.16
N GLY A 462 6.93 -1.54 13.46
CA GLY A 462 8.23 -1.00 13.82
C GLY A 462 9.13 -0.86 12.60
N ASN A 463 10.38 -0.51 12.86
CA ASN A 463 11.39 -0.38 11.82
C ASN A 463 12.25 -1.65 11.77
N PHE A 464 12.55 -2.15 10.58
CA PHE A 464 13.27 -3.43 10.42
C PHE A 464 14.30 -3.40 9.30
N THR A 465 15.42 -4.09 9.49
CA THR A 465 16.47 -4.30 8.48
C THR A 465 17.16 -5.62 8.75
N GLY A 466 17.77 -6.22 7.74
CA GLY A 466 18.62 -7.41 7.89
C GLY A 466 20.01 -7.07 8.43
N GLN A 467 20.58 -5.98 7.93
CA GLN A 467 21.87 -5.46 8.37
C GLN A 467 21.83 -3.94 8.45
N GLY A 468 22.43 -3.37 9.50
CA GLY A 468 22.47 -1.93 9.76
C GLY A 468 21.85 -1.57 11.11
N THR A 469 21.66 -0.28 11.36
CA THR A 469 21.06 0.21 12.60
C THR A 469 19.56 0.40 12.46
N VAL A 470 18.80 0.12 13.53
CA VAL A 470 17.38 0.47 13.64
C VAL A 470 17.22 1.53 14.72
N THR A 471 16.49 2.61 14.43
CA THR A 471 16.22 3.72 15.37
C THR A 471 14.77 4.17 15.31
N GLY A 472 14.33 5.01 16.26
CA GLY A 472 12.98 5.57 16.34
C GLY A 472 12.18 5.06 17.54
N SER A 473 11.04 5.71 17.81
CA SER A 473 10.09 5.31 18.86
C SER A 473 8.79 4.77 18.28
N LEU A 474 8.14 3.87 19.00
CA LEU A 474 6.77 3.42 18.72
C LEU A 474 5.81 3.98 19.78
N THR A 475 4.69 4.58 19.35
CA THR A 475 3.62 5.09 20.21
C THR A 475 2.27 4.54 19.76
N GLY A 476 1.36 4.24 20.70
CA GLY A 476 -0.01 3.81 20.42
C GLY A 476 -0.19 2.33 20.06
N ALA A 477 0.90 1.56 20.00
CA ALA A 477 0.91 0.10 19.93
C ALA A 477 2.05 -0.45 20.80
N HIS A 478 1.92 -1.69 21.26
CA HIS A 478 3.04 -2.45 21.80
C HIS A 478 3.26 -3.66 20.87
N PRO A 479 4.48 -3.91 20.37
CA PRO A 479 4.73 -5.04 19.49
C PRO A 479 4.62 -6.35 20.30
N PRO A 480 4.36 -7.50 19.67
CA PRO A 480 4.40 -8.79 20.36
C PRO A 480 5.72 -8.96 21.11
N SER A 481 5.66 -9.41 22.37
CA SER A 481 6.81 -9.44 23.30
C SER A 481 7.98 -10.33 22.85
N GLU A 482 7.79 -11.12 21.80
CA GLU A 482 8.85 -11.77 21.05
C GLU A 482 8.38 -11.88 19.60
N VAL A 483 9.12 -11.28 18.65
CA VAL A 483 9.07 -11.71 17.24
C VAL A 483 9.83 -13.04 17.17
N GLN A 484 9.34 -14.05 17.88
CA GLN A 484 9.76 -15.42 17.62
C GLN A 484 9.14 -15.85 16.32
N GLU A 485 9.90 -16.63 15.55
CA GLU A 485 9.55 -17.28 14.28
C GLU A 485 8.41 -18.31 14.46
N ASN A 486 7.39 -17.99 15.26
CA ASN A 486 6.28 -18.87 15.59
C ASN A 486 4.99 -18.34 14.93
N PRO A 487 4.51 -18.98 13.86
CA PRO A 487 3.35 -18.52 13.07
C PRO A 487 2.01 -18.64 13.82
N THR A 488 2.00 -19.13 15.06
CA THR A 488 0.77 -19.32 15.87
C THR A 488 0.41 -18.13 16.76
N VAL A 489 1.21 -17.05 16.77
CA VAL A 489 0.93 -15.88 17.62
C VAL A 489 -0.02 -14.91 16.91
N THR A 490 -1.32 -15.04 17.19
CA THR A 490 -2.33 -13.99 16.96
C THR A 490 -2.36 -13.09 18.20
N GLY A 491 -1.75 -11.91 18.12
CA GLY A 491 -1.71 -10.95 19.23
C GLY A 491 -2.74 -9.85 19.04
N PHE A 492 -3.54 -9.54 20.07
CA PHE A 492 -4.20 -8.26 20.20
C PHE A 492 -3.34 -7.38 21.09
N VAL A 493 -2.91 -6.23 20.60
CA VAL A 493 -2.19 -5.27 21.45
C VAL A 493 -2.73 -3.87 21.22
N ALA A 494 -3.64 -3.46 22.11
CA ALA A 494 -3.92 -2.05 22.34
C ALA A 494 -3.34 -1.68 23.71
N SER A 495 -2.47 -0.67 23.75
CA SER A 495 -2.35 0.17 24.94
C SER A 495 -2.40 1.62 24.51
N GLN A 496 -3.50 2.29 24.85
CA GLN A 496 -3.48 3.73 25.08
C GLN A 496 -2.47 4.00 26.20
N ASN A 497 -1.38 4.70 25.91
CA ASN A 497 -0.84 5.61 26.90
C ASN A 497 -1.53 6.94 26.66
N ALA A 498 -2.51 7.23 27.52
CA ALA A 498 -2.96 8.60 27.72
C ALA A 498 -1.73 9.49 27.93
N SER A 499 -1.75 10.64 27.27
CA SER A 499 -0.83 11.77 27.38
C SER A 499 -0.15 11.88 28.74
N THR A 500 1.13 12.27 28.72
CA THR A 500 1.84 12.86 29.85
C THR A 500 0.88 13.73 30.70
N PRO A 501 0.75 13.52 32.02
CA PRO A 501 0.12 14.52 32.83
C PRO A 501 1.03 15.75 32.83
N SER A 502 0.59 16.81 32.14
CA SER A 502 0.77 18.14 32.70
C SER A 502 0.17 18.11 34.11
N PRO A 503 0.83 18.67 35.14
CA PRO A 503 0.48 18.44 36.52
C PRO A 503 -0.73 19.29 36.95
N THR A 504 -1.92 19.07 36.40
CA THR A 504 -3.20 19.58 36.97
C THR A 504 -4.42 18.81 36.41
N ASN A 505 -4.86 17.80 37.17
CA ASN A 505 -6.19 17.21 37.35
C ASN A 505 -7.31 17.43 36.29
N SER A 506 -7.89 16.35 35.75
CA SER A 506 -9.25 15.85 36.12
C SER A 506 -9.71 14.66 35.25
N GLN A 507 -9.69 13.48 35.89
CA GLN A 507 -10.57 12.30 35.75
C GLN A 507 -11.50 12.17 34.51
N THR A 508 -11.25 11.15 33.68
CA THR A 508 -12.28 10.45 32.88
C THR A 508 -11.97 8.95 32.78
N THR A 509 -13.05 8.19 32.78
CA THR A 509 -13.23 6.77 33.10
C THR A 509 -12.45 5.76 32.26
N ILE A 510 -11.92 4.72 32.92
CA ILE A 510 -11.27 3.54 32.34
C ILE A 510 -12.35 2.62 31.76
N SER A 511 -12.40 2.46 30.44
CA SER A 511 -13.22 1.44 29.78
C SER A 511 -12.43 0.13 29.67
N THR A 512 -13.03 -0.94 30.15
CA THR A 512 -12.53 -2.32 30.14
C THR A 512 -12.24 -2.82 28.72
N ILE A 513 -11.03 -3.36 28.53
CA ILE A 513 -10.55 -3.97 27.28
C ILE A 513 -11.04 -5.43 27.24
N GLN A 514 -11.67 -5.82 26.13
CA GLN A 514 -12.14 -7.19 25.88
C GLN A 514 -11.23 -7.85 24.85
N THR A 515 -10.47 -8.86 25.28
CA THR A 515 -9.65 -9.70 24.41
C THR A 515 -10.50 -10.87 23.91
N ILE A 516 -10.63 -11.05 22.59
CA ILE A 516 -11.25 -12.25 22.00
C ILE A 516 -10.20 -12.94 21.15
N VAL A 517 -9.71 -14.10 21.60
CA VAL A 517 -8.81 -14.95 20.81
C VAL A 517 -9.65 -15.71 19.78
N VAL A 518 -9.32 -15.56 18.48
CA VAL A 518 -9.90 -16.39 17.41
C VAL A 518 -8.79 -17.32 16.90
N ASN A 519 -8.89 -18.60 17.26
CA ASN A 519 -8.09 -19.65 16.64
C ASN A 519 -8.65 -19.91 15.24
N GLN A 520 -7.84 -19.75 14.18
CA GLN A 520 -8.23 -20.16 12.83
C GLN A 520 -8.23 -21.70 12.77
N PRO A 521 -9.32 -22.33 12.32
CA PRO A 521 -9.34 -23.77 12.10
C PRO A 521 -8.50 -24.13 10.87
N ASP A 522 -7.60 -25.09 11.05
CA ASP A 522 -6.68 -25.60 10.04
C ASP A 522 -7.45 -26.17 8.82
N THR A 523 -7.20 -25.66 7.61
CA THR A 523 -7.80 -26.17 6.35
C THR A 523 -6.75 -26.72 5.40
N ASN A 524 -6.38 -27.99 5.59
CA ASN A 524 -5.77 -28.80 4.53
C ASN A 524 -6.43 -30.20 4.50
N PRO A 525 -7.23 -30.53 3.46
CA PRO A 525 -7.94 -31.81 3.37
C PRO A 525 -7.21 -32.85 2.51
N GLY A 526 -6.87 -34.00 3.12
CA GLY A 526 -6.79 -35.32 2.47
C GLY A 526 -5.42 -36.03 2.58
N ALA A 527 -5.30 -37.31 2.93
CA ALA A 527 -6.23 -38.35 3.43
C ALA A 527 -5.33 -39.50 3.99
N THR A 528 -5.65 -40.22 5.07
CA THR A 528 -6.84 -41.06 5.24
C THR A 528 -7.29 -41.22 6.71
N ASN A 529 -8.60 -40.98 6.92
CA ASN A 529 -9.56 -41.56 7.88
C ASN A 529 -9.21 -41.72 9.37
N LEU A 530 -10.00 -41.28 10.37
CA LEU A 530 -11.01 -40.23 10.62
C LEU A 530 -11.63 -40.58 12.01
N GLY A 531 -11.56 -39.67 12.99
CA GLY A 531 -12.57 -39.55 14.06
C GLY A 531 -12.08 -39.68 15.52
N PRO A 532 -12.46 -38.76 16.45
CA PRO A 532 -12.83 -37.35 16.26
C PRO A 532 -12.01 -36.37 17.14
N ASN A 533 -12.01 -35.12 16.69
CA ASN A 533 -11.61 -33.88 17.38
C ASN A 533 -12.00 -33.78 18.87
N VAL A 534 -11.10 -33.27 19.72
CA VAL A 534 -11.39 -32.13 20.62
C VAL A 534 -10.09 -31.38 21.02
N SER A 535 -9.99 -30.12 20.62
CA SER A 535 -9.50 -28.91 21.32
C SER A 535 -8.33 -29.01 22.33
N ASP A 536 -7.16 -28.41 22.10
CA ASP A 536 -6.78 -26.98 22.18
C ASP A 536 -6.34 -26.52 23.61
N HIS A 537 -5.08 -26.05 23.69
CA HIS A 537 -4.55 -24.91 24.47
C HIS A 537 -3.22 -25.18 25.19
N ALA A 538 -2.30 -24.22 25.01
CA ALA A 538 -0.99 -24.14 25.62
C ALA A 538 -1.01 -24.40 27.14
N PRO A 539 0.04 -25.02 27.67
CA PRO A 539 0.00 -25.48 29.04
C PRO A 539 0.05 -24.32 30.02
N GLY A 540 -0.89 -24.30 30.96
CA GLY A 540 -0.73 -23.54 32.19
C GLY A 540 0.53 -24.00 32.95
N LEU A 541 0.76 -23.43 34.13
CA LEU A 541 1.87 -23.72 35.06
C LEU A 541 2.11 -25.22 35.41
N LEU A 542 1.36 -26.15 34.81
CA LEU A 542 1.48 -27.59 34.93
C LEU A 542 2.21 -28.33 33.78
N ALA A 543 2.38 -27.80 32.56
CA ALA A 543 3.07 -28.57 31.49
C ALA A 543 4.49 -28.12 31.14
N SER A 544 5.16 -27.44 32.08
CA SER A 544 6.63 -27.44 32.12
C SER A 544 7.22 -28.68 32.83
N LEU A 545 6.45 -29.76 32.98
CA LEU A 545 6.82 -30.96 33.74
C LEU A 545 7.04 -32.21 32.86
N GLU A 546 6.95 -32.11 31.53
CA GLU A 546 7.28 -33.22 30.63
C GLU A 546 8.78 -33.24 30.31
N GLY A 547 9.56 -33.84 31.20
CA GLY A 547 11.00 -34.01 30.98
C GLY A 547 11.72 -34.97 31.93
N GLY A 548 11.01 -35.80 32.69
CA GLY A 548 11.62 -36.74 33.63
C GLY A 548 11.87 -38.12 32.99
N GLY A 549 13.14 -38.48 32.82
CA GLY A 549 13.53 -39.84 32.46
C GLY A 549 13.26 -40.83 33.58
N ASP A 550 12.89 -42.06 33.20
CA ASP A 550 12.70 -43.23 34.06
C ASP A 550 13.86 -43.38 35.07
N SER A 551 13.58 -43.06 36.34
CA SER A 551 14.42 -43.46 37.46
C SER A 551 13.52 -44.00 38.56
N SER A 552 13.91 -45.15 39.11
CA SER A 552 13.09 -46.04 39.91
C SER A 552 12.74 -45.55 41.34
N GLU A 553 12.84 -44.25 41.63
CA GLU A 553 12.53 -43.62 42.92
C GLU A 553 11.93 -42.21 42.69
N PRO A 554 10.79 -41.84 43.30
CA PRO A 554 10.14 -40.56 43.06
C PRO A 554 11.03 -39.37 43.45
N ASN A 555 11.23 -38.41 42.54
CA ASN A 555 12.04 -37.22 42.79
C ASN A 555 11.39 -35.92 42.27
N THR A 556 12.00 -34.77 42.57
CA THR A 556 11.45 -33.43 42.28
C THR A 556 11.31 -33.10 40.79
N ALA A 557 11.79 -33.97 39.89
CA ALA A 557 11.63 -33.85 38.45
C ALA A 557 10.44 -34.67 37.90
N ASP A 558 9.76 -35.47 38.72
CA ASP A 558 8.58 -36.23 38.30
C ASP A 558 7.35 -35.33 38.14
N SER A 559 6.57 -35.60 37.10
CA SER A 559 5.33 -34.86 36.86
C SER A 559 4.30 -35.15 37.97
N ALA A 560 3.50 -34.14 38.32
CA ALA A 560 2.51 -34.24 39.40
C ALA A 560 1.53 -35.42 39.19
N THR A 561 1.28 -35.79 37.93
CA THR A 561 0.44 -36.94 37.53
C THR A 561 1.06 -38.28 37.94
N VAL A 562 2.39 -38.44 37.85
CA VAL A 562 3.11 -39.64 38.30
C VAL A 562 3.11 -39.73 39.82
N VAL A 563 3.30 -38.60 40.52
CA VAL A 563 3.23 -38.54 41.99
C VAL A 563 1.82 -38.83 42.52
N ILE A 564 0.77 -38.40 41.80
CA ILE A 564 -0.63 -38.68 42.15
C ILE A 564 -1.01 -40.13 41.83
N ALA A 565 -0.55 -40.68 40.69
CA ALA A 565 -0.78 -42.09 40.33
C ALA A 565 -0.12 -43.06 41.33
N ASP A 566 1.15 -42.82 41.69
CA ASP A 566 1.87 -43.59 42.71
C ASP A 566 1.26 -43.39 44.12
N SER A 567 0.59 -42.27 44.38
CA SER A 567 -0.14 -42.00 45.62
C SER A 567 -1.48 -42.74 45.70
N LEU A 568 -2.12 -43.05 44.57
CA LEU A 568 -3.46 -43.64 44.49
C LEU A 568 -3.45 -45.17 44.27
N ASP A 569 -2.35 -45.74 43.77
CA ASP A 569 -2.25 -47.18 43.52
C ASP A 569 -1.94 -48.01 44.79
N GLY A 570 -1.60 -47.35 45.90
CA GLY A 570 -1.36 -47.95 47.20
C GLY A 570 -0.09 -48.79 47.32
N THR A 571 0.78 -48.79 46.30
CA THR A 571 2.00 -49.60 46.27
C THR A 571 3.18 -48.94 46.98
N LYS A 572 3.18 -47.60 47.10
CA LYS A 572 4.23 -46.80 47.77
C LYS A 572 3.66 -45.99 48.95
N LYS A 573 3.87 -46.46 50.17
CA LYS A 573 3.36 -45.83 51.40
C LYS A 573 4.32 -44.73 51.89
N PRO A 574 3.89 -43.46 51.96
CA PRO A 574 4.71 -42.42 52.57
C PRO A 574 4.83 -42.67 54.09
N THR A 575 6.01 -42.43 54.65
CA THR A 575 6.30 -42.59 56.09
C THR A 575 5.73 -41.46 56.97
N GLY A 576 5.12 -40.44 56.37
CA GLY A 576 4.53 -39.28 57.04
C GLY A 576 3.51 -38.53 56.19
N THR A 577 2.87 -37.50 56.77
CA THR A 577 1.94 -36.61 56.05
C THR A 577 2.71 -35.60 55.21
N GLN A 578 2.31 -35.41 53.95
CA GLN A 578 2.96 -34.46 53.03
C GLN A 578 1.94 -33.58 52.30
N LEU A 579 2.38 -32.36 51.95
CA LEU A 579 1.62 -31.40 51.17
C LEU A 579 2.07 -31.49 49.72
N LEU A 580 1.13 -31.75 48.83
CA LEU A 580 1.33 -31.88 47.39
C LEU A 580 0.69 -30.67 46.69
N LEU A 581 1.13 -30.40 45.45
CA LEU A 581 0.58 -29.33 44.60
C LEU A 581 0.55 -27.96 45.33
N GLY A 582 1.67 -27.53 45.91
CA GLY A 582 1.77 -26.24 46.58
C GLY A 582 0.88 -26.06 47.83
N GLY A 583 0.40 -27.17 48.42
CA GLY A 583 -0.47 -27.15 49.61
C GLY A 583 -1.95 -27.37 49.32
N MET A 584 -2.32 -27.57 48.05
CA MET A 584 -3.71 -27.82 47.63
C MET A 584 -4.20 -29.23 47.96
N VAL A 585 -3.29 -30.20 48.09
CA VAL A 585 -3.63 -31.60 48.45
C VAL A 585 -2.79 -32.05 49.63
N LYS A 586 -3.46 -32.57 50.66
CA LYS A 586 -2.79 -33.19 51.82
C LYS A 586 -2.90 -34.70 51.71
N GLN A 587 -1.76 -35.37 51.55
CA GLN A 587 -1.67 -36.82 51.58
C GLN A 587 -1.33 -37.27 53.00
N VAL A 588 -2.17 -38.11 53.59
CA VAL A 588 -2.02 -38.55 54.99
C VAL A 588 -1.63 -40.02 55.03
N ALA A 589 -0.64 -40.37 55.85
CA ALA A 589 -0.23 -41.75 56.06
C ALA A 589 -1.35 -42.54 56.78
N PRO A 590 -1.69 -43.76 56.31
CA PRO A 590 -2.74 -44.57 56.94
C PRO A 590 -2.31 -45.01 58.35
N THR A 591 -3.24 -44.93 59.31
CA THR A 591 -3.00 -45.27 60.74
C THR A 591 -3.01 -46.78 61.02
N ALA A 592 -3.39 -47.61 60.03
CA ALA A 592 -3.40 -49.07 60.12
C ALA A 592 -2.45 -49.69 59.09
N ALA A 593 -1.80 -50.80 59.44
CA ALA A 593 -0.75 -51.45 58.64
C ALA A 593 -1.16 -51.79 57.18
N ASN A 594 -2.46 -51.97 56.92
CA ASN A 594 -3.02 -52.34 55.61
C ASN A 594 -3.94 -51.26 55.01
N GLY A 595 -3.93 -50.03 55.52
CA GLY A 595 -4.70 -48.93 54.92
C GLY A 595 -4.07 -48.43 53.63
N THR A 596 -4.90 -48.01 52.68
CA THR A 596 -4.48 -47.25 51.49
C THR A 596 -4.31 -45.76 51.85
N PRO A 597 -3.35 -45.04 51.26
CA PRO A 597 -3.26 -43.59 51.40
C PRO A 597 -4.52 -42.93 50.83
N HIS A 598 -5.00 -41.87 51.46
CA HIS A 598 -6.13 -41.08 50.95
C HIS A 598 -5.75 -39.59 50.91
N GLY A 599 -6.07 -38.93 49.80
CA GLY A 599 -5.96 -37.48 49.66
C GLY A 599 -7.15 -36.80 50.32
N VAL A 600 -6.91 -35.81 51.17
CA VAL A 600 -7.97 -35.05 51.83
C VAL A 600 -7.86 -33.60 51.36
N PRO A 601 -8.90 -33.02 50.73
CA PRO A 601 -8.91 -31.61 50.41
C PRO A 601 -8.96 -30.78 51.71
N PRO A 602 -8.48 -29.53 51.71
CA PRO A 602 -8.69 -28.62 52.84
C PRO A 602 -10.19 -28.53 53.11
N ALA A 603 -10.60 -28.78 54.36
CA ALA A 603 -12.00 -28.71 54.75
C ALA A 603 -12.51 -27.27 54.57
N ASP A 604 -13.25 -27.00 53.50
CA ASP A 604 -13.99 -25.76 53.35
C ASP A 604 -15.36 -25.96 53.98
N GLN A 605 -15.64 -25.20 55.04
CA GLN A 605 -16.97 -25.14 55.63
C GLN A 605 -17.85 -24.31 54.70
N ASP A 606 -18.99 -24.88 54.33
CA ASP A 606 -20.13 -24.20 53.71
C ASP A 606 -20.02 -23.77 52.25
N PHE A 607 -19.79 -24.68 51.28
CA PHE A 607 -20.52 -24.61 50.00
C PHE A 607 -20.82 -26.01 49.42
N SER A 608 -22.10 -26.24 49.17
CA SER A 608 -22.70 -27.48 48.67
C SER A 608 -22.39 -27.75 47.20
N SER A 609 -22.10 -29.03 46.92
CA SER A 609 -22.40 -29.81 45.71
C SER A 609 -22.28 -29.09 44.36
N TRP A 610 -21.15 -29.32 43.68
CA TRP A 610 -20.99 -29.67 42.26
C TRP A 610 -19.52 -29.50 41.78
N GLY A 611 -18.68 -28.80 42.54
CA GLY A 611 -17.26 -28.61 42.20
C GLY A 611 -16.33 -29.77 42.58
N ASN A 612 -16.56 -30.42 43.73
CA ASN A 612 -15.62 -31.42 44.26
C ASN A 612 -15.76 -32.82 43.61
N GLU A 613 -16.89 -33.14 42.99
CA GLU A 613 -17.08 -34.41 42.27
C GLU A 613 -16.46 -34.38 40.86
N ALA A 614 -16.32 -33.20 40.24
CA ALA A 614 -15.71 -33.03 38.93
C ALA A 614 -14.17 -33.09 38.94
N LEU A 615 -13.55 -33.01 40.12
CA LEU A 615 -12.10 -33.16 40.28
C LEU A 615 -11.68 -34.64 40.51
N TRP A 616 -12.64 -35.51 40.82
CA TRP A 616 -12.39 -36.92 41.17
C TRP A 616 -13.10 -37.94 40.28
N GLN A 617 -13.93 -37.50 39.32
CA GLN A 617 -14.16 -38.24 38.06
C GLN A 617 -13.11 -37.82 37.05
#